data_AF-A0A7S4RN08-F1
#
_entry.id   AF-A0A7S4RN08-F1
#
_cell.length_a   1.000
_cell.length_b   1.000
_cell.length_c   1.000
_cell.angle_alpha   90.00
_cell.angle_beta   90.00
_cell.angle_gamma   90.00
#
_symmetry.space_group_name_H-M   'P 1'
#
loop_
_entity.id
_entity.type
_entity.pdbx_description
1 polymer ?
#
loop_
_entity_poly.entity_id
_entity_poly.type
_entity_poly.pdbx_seq_one_letter_code
_entity_poly.pdbx_strand_id
1 'polypeptide(L)'
;PHPMGGQPPSCPAIRPRVGLSCPMTDETEGQPRPAWRRKASAALDVYVALYVERPYHCFGSCCLFLVALVGVSIGTGCMNMTLDQDNAWRVHEGASTQAYDGWLRATEAAMSTSLRSNASSDDKPRDIVLLYKAGSGSNIFTPEHLRDICRLETRFLRPNSGVCPETGGSASGRCPVASPVHTFYGSIFRALNQSCPLLTQASVDSTVSAIAEDIAVKGSPSDYAWLLTPAFVGTNTSMYTRSMFKIGAETREKTEQFLLDEIFPHFDPEMKYGFLRSAFQGDDEKMVRLHSVKVRVYYPFEEFMRMLPPDFTLAVGSIIFVFLTMWLHLGSCFMACFGMWQIVVSLPFAAIIYRKVFMVDYFEFLHVLVVYLVLGVGADDIFVLLDTWRHIKAENGVQWGEGGVKPETMKAALRETWVRTAGAIFNT
;
A
#
# COMPACT_ATOMS: atom_id res chain seq x y z
N PRO A 1 -37.79 43.56 -61.71
CA PRO A 1 -37.96 44.29 -60.43
C PRO A 1 -38.05 43.30 -59.26
N HIS A 2 -36.97 43.19 -58.49
CA HIS A 2 -36.87 42.35 -57.28
C HIS A 2 -37.98 42.65 -56.26
N PRO A 3 -38.53 41.63 -55.57
CA PRO A 3 -39.38 41.85 -54.41
C PRO A 3 -38.54 41.94 -53.12
N MET A 4 -39.05 42.79 -52.23
CA MET A 4 -38.55 43.07 -50.89
C MET A 4 -38.95 41.99 -49.88
N GLY A 5 -38.19 41.90 -48.79
CA GLY A 5 -38.67 41.35 -47.51
C GLY A 5 -37.62 40.52 -46.78
N GLY A 6 -36.80 41.18 -45.95
CA GLY A 6 -35.81 40.53 -45.09
C GLY A 6 -36.27 40.42 -43.63
N GLN A 7 -35.99 39.26 -43.03
CA GLN A 7 -35.55 39.06 -41.64
C GLN A 7 -34.70 37.77 -41.58
N PRO A 8 -33.75 37.66 -40.64
CA PRO A 8 -32.53 36.86 -40.79
C PRO A 8 -32.74 35.37 -40.51
N PRO A 9 -31.96 34.46 -41.13
CA PRO A 9 -32.06 33.04 -40.84
C PRO A 9 -31.49 32.71 -39.46
N SER A 10 -32.34 32.09 -38.66
CA SER A 10 -32.02 31.30 -37.47
C SER A 10 -30.92 30.26 -37.75
N CYS A 11 -29.91 30.18 -36.88
CA CYS A 11 -28.91 29.12 -36.86
C CYS A 11 -29.57 27.73 -36.71
N PRO A 12 -29.32 26.76 -37.59
CA PRO A 12 -29.58 25.35 -37.31
C PRO A 12 -28.42 24.72 -36.55
N ALA A 13 -28.79 23.89 -35.58
CA ALA A 13 -27.94 23.19 -34.64
C ALA A 13 -26.78 22.40 -35.27
N ILE A 14 -25.61 22.56 -34.69
CA ILE A 14 -24.42 21.74 -34.92
C ILE A 14 -24.71 20.33 -34.37
N ARG A 15 -24.92 19.36 -35.26
CA ARG A 15 -24.70 17.94 -34.93
C ARG A 15 -23.19 17.71 -34.86
N PRO A 16 -22.64 17.07 -33.81
CA PRO A 16 -21.26 16.63 -33.86
C PRO A 16 -21.17 15.47 -34.86
N ARG A 17 -20.56 15.72 -36.02
CA ARG A 17 -19.98 14.64 -36.82
C ARG A 17 -18.81 14.07 -36.00
N VAL A 18 -19.05 12.97 -35.30
CA VAL A 18 -17.94 12.09 -34.90
C VAL A 18 -17.54 11.33 -36.17
N GLY A 19 -16.80 12.02 -37.03
CA GLY A 19 -15.98 11.41 -38.06
C GLY A 19 -14.60 11.20 -37.46
N LEU A 20 -14.45 10.11 -36.69
CA LEU A 20 -13.16 9.54 -36.34
C LEU A 20 -12.96 8.26 -37.17
N SER A 21 -13.15 8.40 -38.48
CA SER A 21 -12.22 7.74 -39.39
C SER A 21 -10.93 8.56 -39.30
N CYS A 22 -9.97 8.10 -38.51
CA CYS A 22 -8.58 8.31 -38.87
C CYS A 22 -8.32 7.34 -40.02
N PRO A 23 -8.36 7.73 -41.30
CA PRO A 23 -7.51 7.05 -42.23
C PRO A 23 -6.09 7.33 -41.73
N MET A 24 -5.26 6.31 -41.54
CA MET A 24 -3.82 6.54 -41.66
C MET A 24 -3.56 6.94 -43.13
N THR A 25 -3.90 8.18 -43.51
CA THR A 25 -3.31 8.84 -44.67
C THR A 25 -2.03 9.48 -44.18
N ASP A 26 -1.01 8.65 -44.01
CA ASP A 26 0.34 9.08 -44.32
C ASP A 26 1.17 7.85 -44.73
N GLU A 27 0.92 7.38 -45.95
CA GLU A 27 1.95 6.72 -46.73
C GLU A 27 1.88 7.30 -48.14
N THR A 28 2.75 8.26 -48.40
CA THR A 28 3.22 8.59 -49.74
C THR A 28 3.32 7.32 -50.58
N GLU A 29 2.50 7.25 -51.61
CA GLU A 29 2.43 6.19 -52.60
C GLU A 29 3.83 5.97 -53.21
N GLY A 30 4.62 5.03 -52.65
CA GLY A 30 5.95 4.70 -53.18
C GLY A 30 7.06 4.33 -52.19
N GLN A 31 6.92 4.55 -50.87
CA GLN A 31 7.97 4.16 -49.92
C GLN A 31 7.74 2.74 -49.35
N PRO A 32 8.71 1.80 -49.46
CA PRO A 32 8.52 0.45 -48.97
C PRO A 32 8.43 0.44 -47.45
N ARG A 33 7.33 -0.10 -46.92
CA ARG A 33 7.11 -0.25 -45.48
C ARG A 33 8.35 -0.84 -44.78
N PRO A 34 8.76 -0.30 -43.63
CA PRO A 34 9.93 -0.79 -42.90
C PRO A 34 9.78 -2.29 -42.60
N ALA A 35 10.89 -3.03 -42.66
CA ALA A 35 10.88 -4.50 -42.66
C ALA A 35 10.17 -5.11 -41.43
N TRP A 36 10.22 -4.44 -40.28
CA TRP A 36 9.53 -4.87 -39.06
C TRP A 36 8.00 -4.80 -39.18
N ARG A 37 7.44 -3.77 -39.85
CA ARG A 37 5.99 -3.65 -40.10
C ARG A 37 5.48 -4.75 -41.02
N ARG A 38 6.27 -5.12 -42.03
CA ARG A 38 5.94 -6.24 -42.93
C ARG A 38 5.93 -7.57 -42.19
N LYS A 39 6.93 -7.83 -41.34
CA LYS A 39 6.97 -9.03 -40.49
C LYS A 39 5.80 -9.07 -39.49
N ALA A 40 5.47 -7.95 -38.85
CA ALA A 40 4.35 -7.85 -37.93
C ALA A 40 2.99 -8.11 -38.61
N SER A 41 2.77 -7.53 -39.80
CA SER A 41 1.55 -7.81 -40.58
C SER A 41 1.45 -9.28 -40.95
N ALA A 42 2.53 -9.90 -41.45
CA ALA A 42 2.52 -11.31 -41.81
C ALA A 42 2.26 -12.23 -40.60
N ALA A 43 2.80 -11.88 -39.43
CA ALA A 43 2.54 -12.61 -38.19
C ALA A 43 1.08 -12.47 -37.74
N LEU A 44 0.48 -11.28 -37.89
CA LEU A 44 -0.94 -11.05 -37.59
C LEU A 44 -1.84 -11.88 -38.52
N ASP A 45 -1.51 -11.96 -39.81
CA ASP A 45 -2.29 -12.74 -40.79
C ASP A 45 -2.28 -14.24 -40.43
N VAL A 46 -1.13 -14.78 -40.01
CA VAL A 46 -1.00 -16.17 -39.52
C VAL A 46 -1.81 -16.38 -38.23
N TYR A 47 -1.71 -15.44 -37.29
CA TYR A 47 -2.44 -15.51 -36.01
C TYR A 47 -3.97 -15.51 -36.22
N VAL A 48 -4.47 -14.60 -37.06
CA VAL A 48 -5.90 -14.51 -37.40
C VAL A 48 -6.37 -15.77 -38.12
N ALA A 49 -5.59 -16.31 -39.06
CA ALA A 49 -5.92 -17.56 -39.72
C ALA A 49 -6.06 -18.73 -38.73
N LEU A 50 -5.12 -18.85 -37.79
CA LEU A 50 -5.14 -19.88 -36.75
C LEU A 50 -6.38 -19.79 -35.85
N TYR A 51 -6.76 -18.57 -35.44
CA TYR A 51 -7.95 -18.33 -34.61
C TYR A 51 -9.26 -18.67 -35.31
N VAL A 52 -9.36 -18.41 -36.62
CA VAL A 52 -10.56 -18.73 -37.41
C VAL A 52 -10.65 -20.23 -37.72
N GLU A 53 -9.53 -20.86 -38.07
CA GLU A 53 -9.52 -22.26 -38.50
C GLU A 53 -9.58 -23.26 -37.33
N ARG A 54 -8.99 -22.91 -36.17
CA ARG A 54 -8.91 -23.80 -34.99
C ARG A 54 -9.19 -23.06 -33.68
N PRO A 55 -10.40 -22.52 -33.47
CA PRO A 55 -10.73 -21.71 -32.31
C PRO A 55 -10.58 -22.48 -30.99
N TYR A 56 -11.06 -23.73 -30.92
CA TYR A 56 -11.00 -24.54 -29.70
C TYR A 56 -9.58 -24.91 -29.28
N HIS A 57 -8.69 -25.18 -30.24
CA HIS A 57 -7.29 -25.47 -29.95
C HIS A 57 -6.55 -24.22 -29.47
N CYS A 58 -6.78 -23.07 -30.09
CA CYS A 58 -6.19 -21.79 -29.65
C CYS A 58 -6.65 -21.45 -28.23
N PHE A 59 -7.96 -21.56 -27.98
CA PHE A 59 -8.54 -21.30 -26.67
C PHE A 59 -8.00 -22.25 -25.59
N GLY A 60 -8.00 -23.55 -25.85
CA GLY A 60 -7.50 -24.56 -24.90
C GLY A 60 -6.01 -24.42 -24.62
N SER A 61 -5.20 -24.18 -25.66
CA SER A 61 -3.77 -23.92 -25.51
C SER A 61 -3.49 -22.66 -24.70
N CYS A 62 -4.25 -21.59 -24.92
CA CYS A 62 -4.11 -20.35 -24.16
C CYS A 62 -4.50 -20.54 -22.69
N CYS A 63 -5.62 -21.21 -22.42
CA CYS A 63 -6.04 -21.51 -21.05
C CYS A 63 -5.01 -22.37 -20.32
N LEU A 64 -4.49 -23.42 -20.98
CA LEU A 64 -3.47 -24.30 -20.39
C LEU A 64 -2.17 -23.53 -20.11
N PHE A 65 -1.77 -22.64 -21.00
CA PHE A 65 -0.60 -21.78 -20.79
C PHE A 65 -0.79 -20.83 -19.59
N LEU A 66 -1.95 -20.17 -19.49
CA LEU A 66 -2.27 -19.29 -18.37
C LEU A 66 -2.31 -20.05 -17.03
N VAL A 67 -2.89 -21.25 -17.00
CA VAL A 67 -2.90 -22.11 -15.81
C VAL A 67 -1.49 -22.54 -15.42
N ALA A 68 -0.66 -22.93 -16.39
CA ALA A 68 0.73 -23.29 -16.15
C ALA A 68 1.53 -22.09 -15.58
N LEU A 69 1.32 -20.88 -16.10
CA LEU A 69 1.94 -19.66 -15.58
C LEU A 69 1.54 -19.37 -14.14
N VAL A 70 0.25 -19.50 -13.80
CA VAL A 70 -0.22 -19.36 -12.42
C VAL A 70 0.44 -20.41 -11.53
N GLY A 71 0.50 -21.67 -11.98
CA GLY A 71 1.18 -22.76 -11.27
C GLY A 71 2.66 -22.47 -11.01
N VAL A 72 3.38 -21.95 -12.01
CA VAL A 72 4.78 -21.52 -11.85
C VAL A 72 4.91 -20.37 -10.87
N SER A 73 4.05 -19.35 -10.97
CA SER A 73 4.08 -18.18 -10.07
C SER A 73 3.87 -18.58 -8.61
N ILE A 74 2.90 -19.45 -8.35
CA ILE A 74 2.63 -20.01 -7.02
C ILE A 74 3.79 -20.89 -6.56
N GLY A 75 4.25 -21.83 -7.40
CA GLY A 75 5.30 -22.79 -7.06
C GLY A 75 6.67 -22.13 -6.80
N THR A 76 6.93 -20.99 -7.44
CA THR A 76 8.16 -20.21 -7.24
C THR A 76 8.05 -19.16 -6.13
N GLY A 77 6.86 -18.99 -5.53
CA GLY A 77 6.61 -17.98 -4.50
C GLY A 77 6.72 -16.55 -5.01
N CYS A 78 6.55 -16.31 -6.32
CA CYS A 78 6.74 -14.99 -6.92
C CYS A 78 5.80 -13.93 -6.35
N MET A 79 4.65 -14.32 -5.80
CA MET A 79 3.70 -13.41 -5.15
C MET A 79 3.81 -13.39 -3.61
N ASN A 80 4.80 -14.07 -3.02
CA ASN A 80 4.99 -14.02 -1.56
C ASN A 80 5.49 -12.63 -1.15
N MET A 81 4.80 -11.98 -0.22
CA MET A 81 5.26 -10.70 0.33
C MET A 81 6.63 -10.87 1.01
N THR A 82 7.54 -9.93 0.79
CA THR A 82 8.83 -9.92 1.50
C THR A 82 8.61 -9.47 2.94
N LEU A 83 9.17 -10.22 3.89
CA LEU A 83 9.01 -10.04 5.33
C LEU A 83 9.81 -8.87 5.92
N ASP A 84 10.55 -8.13 5.09
CA ASP A 84 11.47 -7.07 5.50
C ASP A 84 11.02 -5.69 4.99
N GLN A 85 9.74 -5.37 5.22
CA GLN A 85 9.14 -4.11 4.80
C GLN A 85 9.78 -2.89 5.51
N ASP A 86 10.36 -3.10 6.69
CA ASP A 86 11.01 -2.04 7.48
C ASP A 86 12.32 -1.53 6.86
N ASN A 87 12.97 -2.37 6.04
CA ASN A 87 14.19 -2.01 5.32
C ASN A 87 13.91 -1.42 3.94
N ALA A 88 12.71 -1.61 3.41
CA ALA A 88 12.37 -1.24 2.04
C ALA A 88 12.38 0.28 1.77
N TRP A 89 12.00 1.06 2.78
CA TRP A 89 11.97 2.52 2.70
C TRP A 89 13.28 3.15 3.18
N ARG A 90 14.27 2.33 3.53
CA ARG A 90 15.58 2.84 3.96
C ARG A 90 16.40 3.20 2.74
N VAL A 91 16.81 4.46 2.67
CA VAL A 91 17.77 4.90 1.66
C VAL A 91 19.15 4.38 2.08
N HIS A 92 19.57 3.23 1.55
CA HIS A 92 20.84 2.58 1.90
C HIS A 92 22.08 3.46 1.65
N GLU A 93 21.98 4.41 0.72
CA GLU A 93 23.06 5.36 0.43
C GLU A 93 23.09 6.56 1.39
N GLY A 94 22.04 6.75 2.20
CA GLY A 94 21.97 7.83 3.16
C GLY A 94 23.00 7.66 4.29
N ALA A 95 23.73 8.73 4.61
CA ALA A 95 24.76 8.69 5.66
C ALA A 95 24.21 8.22 7.02
N SER A 96 22.97 8.58 7.35
CA SER A 96 22.27 8.12 8.55
C SER A 96 21.97 6.62 8.53
N THR A 97 21.51 6.08 7.39
CA THR A 97 21.23 4.66 7.20
C THR A 97 22.51 3.85 7.29
N GLN A 98 23.60 4.30 6.67
CA GLN A 98 24.90 3.64 6.73
C GLN A 98 25.49 3.64 8.13
N ALA A 99 25.36 4.75 8.86
CA ALA A 99 25.79 4.84 10.26
C ALA A 99 24.97 3.90 11.15
N TYR A 100 23.65 3.85 10.96
CA TYR A 100 22.77 2.95 11.68
C TYR A 100 23.04 1.48 11.35
N ASP A 101 23.18 1.13 10.07
CA ASP A 101 23.50 -0.23 9.63
C ASP A 101 24.89 -0.65 10.13
N GLY A 102 25.85 0.26 10.14
CA GLY A 102 27.19 0.04 10.71
C GLY A 102 27.12 -0.22 12.22
N TRP A 103 26.33 0.57 12.96
CA TRP A 103 26.07 0.35 14.38
C TRP A 103 25.35 -0.98 14.63
N LEU A 104 24.33 -1.30 13.83
CA LEU A 104 23.55 -2.53 13.96
C LEU A 104 24.44 -3.75 13.70
N ARG A 105 25.21 -3.76 12.62
CA ARG A 105 26.17 -4.84 12.31
C ARG A 105 27.25 -4.97 13.40
N ALA A 106 27.76 -3.87 13.94
CA ALA A 106 28.72 -3.90 15.04
C ALA A 106 28.09 -4.47 16.32
N THR A 107 26.83 -4.13 16.59
CA THR A 107 26.07 -4.63 17.74
C THR A 107 25.75 -6.11 17.58
N GLU A 108 25.26 -6.53 16.41
CA GLU A 108 25.02 -7.93 16.07
C GLU A 108 26.30 -8.75 16.13
N ALA A 109 27.42 -8.23 15.62
CA ALA A 109 28.73 -8.89 15.72
C ALA A 109 29.16 -9.05 17.19
N ALA A 110 28.99 -8.03 18.03
CA ALA A 110 29.27 -8.11 19.46
C ALA A 110 28.35 -9.09 20.20
N MET A 111 27.08 -9.19 19.77
CA MET A 111 26.06 -10.07 20.35
C MET A 111 26.19 -11.53 19.87
N SER A 112 26.76 -11.75 18.69
CA SER A 112 27.00 -13.09 18.11
C SER A 112 27.97 -13.94 18.95
N THR A 113 28.75 -13.31 19.84
CA THR A 113 29.58 -13.99 20.82
C THR A 113 28.81 -14.54 22.03
N SER A 114 27.57 -14.10 22.30
CA SER A 114 26.85 -14.47 23.51
C SER A 114 25.63 -15.38 23.30
N LEU A 115 24.78 -15.28 22.28
CA LEU A 115 23.61 -16.17 22.15
C LEU A 115 23.16 -16.33 20.69
N ARG A 116 23.56 -17.44 20.05
CA ARG A 116 22.92 -17.94 18.83
C ARG A 116 21.72 -18.81 19.24
N SER A 117 20.64 -18.19 19.73
CA SER A 117 19.35 -18.87 19.79
C SER A 117 18.70 -18.83 18.41
N ASN A 118 18.16 -19.97 17.98
CA ASN A 118 17.37 -20.10 16.76
C ASN A 118 16.05 -19.34 16.92
N ALA A 119 16.08 -18.02 16.80
CA ALA A 119 14.90 -17.18 16.84
C ALA A 119 14.05 -17.47 15.58
N SER A 120 12.91 -18.13 15.79
CA SER A 120 11.88 -18.27 14.77
C SER A 120 11.29 -16.89 14.43
N SER A 121 10.61 -16.74 13.29
CA SER A 121 10.00 -15.46 12.89
C SER A 121 9.00 -14.88 13.91
N ASP A 122 8.51 -15.69 14.85
CA ASP A 122 7.58 -15.29 15.92
C ASP A 122 8.30 -14.76 17.18
N ASP A 123 9.63 -14.86 17.20
CA ASP A 123 10.51 -14.51 18.33
C ASP A 123 11.07 -13.06 18.23
N LYS A 124 10.55 -12.27 17.27
CA LYS A 124 10.96 -10.86 17.12
C LYS A 124 10.33 -10.02 18.24
N PRO A 125 11.11 -9.16 18.93
CA PRO A 125 10.58 -8.26 19.94
C PRO A 125 9.51 -7.36 19.31
N ARG A 126 8.33 -7.31 19.94
CA ARG A 126 7.22 -6.47 19.48
C ARG A 126 7.26 -5.14 20.20
N ASP A 127 6.89 -4.08 19.50
CA ASP A 127 6.84 -2.73 20.06
C ASP A 127 5.41 -2.41 20.53
N ILE A 128 5.29 -1.87 21.75
CA ILE A 128 4.09 -1.16 22.20
C ILE A 128 4.34 0.32 22.01
N VAL A 129 3.40 1.02 21.38
CA VAL A 129 3.44 2.47 21.29
C VAL A 129 2.32 3.07 22.12
N LEU A 130 2.69 4.03 22.97
CA LEU A 130 1.78 4.89 23.69
C LEU A 130 1.76 6.24 22.97
N LEU A 131 0.58 6.66 22.53
CA LEU A 131 0.33 7.96 21.95
C LEU A 131 -0.40 8.83 22.96
N TYR A 132 0.18 9.98 23.26
CA TYR A 132 -0.35 10.97 24.18
C TYR A 132 -0.86 12.18 23.42
N LYS A 133 -1.98 12.72 23.86
CA LYS A 133 -2.58 13.98 23.38
C LYS A 133 -2.86 14.89 24.56
N ALA A 134 -2.64 16.19 24.39
CA ALA A 134 -2.99 17.16 25.43
C ALA A 134 -4.49 17.10 25.72
N GLY A 135 -4.87 16.97 27.00
CA GLY A 135 -6.27 16.95 27.42
C GLY A 135 -6.93 18.32 27.33
N SER A 136 -6.16 19.38 27.59
CA SER A 136 -6.50 20.78 27.40
C SER A 136 -5.30 21.56 26.85
N GLY A 137 -5.56 22.58 26.01
CA GLY A 137 -4.51 23.38 25.36
C GLY A 137 -3.89 22.74 24.11
N SER A 138 -3.01 23.49 23.45
CA SER A 138 -2.31 23.07 22.22
C SER A 138 -0.95 22.40 22.47
N ASN A 139 -0.45 22.42 23.70
CA ASN A 139 0.89 21.94 24.04
C ASN A 139 0.86 20.79 25.06
N ILE A 140 1.48 19.68 24.70
CA ILE A 140 1.66 18.50 25.54
C ILE A 140 2.81 18.66 26.54
N PHE A 141 3.79 19.54 26.25
CA PHE A 141 4.96 19.75 27.12
C PHE A 141 4.65 20.77 28.21
N THR A 142 3.81 20.37 29.16
CA THR A 142 3.59 21.11 30.41
C THR A 142 4.05 20.25 31.60
N PRO A 143 4.45 20.85 32.73
CA PRO A 143 4.83 20.11 33.92
C PRO A 143 3.77 19.11 34.41
N GLU A 144 2.50 19.46 34.29
CA GLU A 144 1.39 18.61 34.70
C GLU A 144 1.23 17.41 33.77
N HIS A 145 1.20 17.65 32.46
CA HIS A 145 1.11 16.60 31.45
C HIS A 145 2.31 15.63 31.55
N LEU A 146 3.54 16.15 31.68
CA LEU A 146 4.76 15.34 31.78
C LEU A 146 4.80 14.50 33.05
N ARG A 147 4.28 15.01 34.18
CA ARG A 147 4.17 14.24 35.42
C ARG A 147 3.20 13.08 35.29
N ASP A 148 2.05 13.29 34.64
CA ASP A 148 1.06 12.24 34.43
C ASP A 148 1.57 11.18 33.45
N ILE A 149 2.29 11.59 32.39
CA ILE A 149 3.00 10.68 31.48
C ILE A 149 4.05 9.86 32.25
N CYS A 150 4.89 10.51 33.07
CA CYS A 150 5.90 9.83 33.90
C CYS A 150 5.29 8.77 34.82
N ARG A 151 4.16 9.08 35.48
CA ARG A 151 3.45 8.14 36.35
C ARG A 151 2.93 6.93 35.60
N LEU A 152 2.44 7.12 34.37
CA LEU A 152 1.99 6.01 33.54
C LEU A 152 3.18 5.13 33.11
N GLU A 153 4.21 5.72 32.52
CA GLU A 153 5.35 4.96 31.99
C GLU A 153 6.11 4.21 33.08
N THR A 154 6.21 4.79 34.28
CA THR A 154 6.75 4.12 35.46
C THR A 154 6.03 2.80 35.76
N ARG A 155 4.71 2.75 35.58
CA ARG A 155 3.93 1.52 35.79
C ARG A 155 4.20 0.50 34.70
N PHE A 156 4.38 0.94 33.45
CA PHE A 156 4.81 0.09 32.34
C PHE A 156 6.19 -0.50 32.57
N LEU A 157 7.11 0.23 33.22
CA LEU A 157 8.49 -0.20 33.45
C LEU A 157 8.69 -0.99 34.76
N ARG A 158 7.61 -1.47 35.39
CA ARG A 158 7.73 -2.32 36.59
C ARG A 158 8.40 -3.67 36.24
N PRO A 159 9.23 -4.24 37.13
CA PRO A 159 9.98 -5.47 36.85
C PRO A 159 9.11 -6.67 36.41
N ASN A 160 7.87 -6.75 36.88
CA ASN A 160 6.95 -7.86 36.56
C ASN A 160 6.05 -7.60 35.35
N SER A 161 6.20 -6.46 34.67
CA SER A 161 5.32 -6.05 33.57
C SER A 161 5.55 -6.85 32.28
N GLY A 162 6.68 -7.55 32.14
CA GLY A 162 7.08 -8.20 30.89
C GLY A 162 7.52 -7.22 29.78
N VAL A 163 7.43 -5.91 30.05
CA VAL A 163 7.95 -4.82 29.22
C VAL A 163 9.42 -4.61 29.58
N CYS A 164 10.28 -4.43 28.58
CA CYS A 164 11.73 -4.34 28.78
C CYS A 164 12.30 -5.55 29.55
N PRO A 165 12.14 -6.79 29.04
CA PRO A 165 12.71 -7.96 29.71
C PRO A 165 14.21 -7.76 29.88
N GLU A 166 14.73 -8.03 31.08
CA GLU A 166 16.17 -8.05 31.32
C GLU A 166 16.79 -9.12 30.41
N THR A 167 17.32 -8.71 29.27
CA THR A 167 18.11 -9.60 28.43
C THR A 167 19.30 -10.05 29.26
N GLY A 168 19.35 -11.35 29.57
CA GLY A 168 20.33 -11.95 30.46
C GLY A 168 21.76 -11.48 30.17
N GLY A 169 22.48 -11.15 31.25
CA GLY A 169 23.95 -11.16 31.26
C GLY A 169 24.67 -9.81 31.14
N SER A 170 24.00 -8.66 31.11
CA SER A 170 24.69 -7.38 31.29
C SER A 170 24.02 -6.55 32.38
N ALA A 171 24.78 -6.25 33.44
CA ALA A 171 24.40 -5.44 34.60
C ALA A 171 24.05 -3.97 34.27
N SER A 172 23.73 -3.66 33.02
CA SER A 172 23.06 -2.42 32.63
C SER A 172 21.78 -2.77 31.89
N GLY A 173 20.68 -2.91 32.63
CA GLY A 173 19.31 -3.02 32.11
C GLY A 173 18.92 -1.78 31.31
N ARG A 174 19.41 -1.69 30.07
CA ARG A 174 19.08 -0.61 29.15
C ARG A 174 17.83 -1.03 28.41
N CYS A 175 16.67 -0.55 28.85
CA CYS A 175 15.53 -0.52 27.95
C CYS A 175 15.74 0.63 26.96
N PRO A 176 15.84 0.37 25.64
CA PRO A 176 15.88 1.44 24.65
C PRO A 176 14.48 2.04 24.55
N VAL A 177 14.16 2.97 25.45
CA VAL A 177 12.89 3.66 25.47
C VAL A 177 13.05 4.99 24.72
N ALA A 178 12.43 5.10 23.56
CA ALA A 178 12.15 6.40 22.97
C ALA A 178 10.93 6.96 23.71
N SER A 179 11.17 7.78 24.73
CA SER A 179 10.14 8.33 25.61
C SER A 179 10.41 9.80 25.99
N PRO A 180 9.35 10.62 26.16
CA PRO A 180 9.45 11.94 26.76
C PRO A 180 10.04 11.88 28.16
N VAL A 181 9.73 10.86 28.97
CA VAL A 181 10.23 10.75 30.35
C VAL A 181 11.75 10.66 30.37
N HIS A 182 12.34 9.82 29.52
CA HIS A 182 13.81 9.73 29.41
C HIS A 182 14.44 11.05 28.93
N THR A 183 13.70 11.82 28.12
CA THR A 183 14.17 13.09 27.55
C THR A 183 14.09 14.25 28.57
N PHE A 184 12.96 14.39 29.27
CA PHE A 184 12.67 15.51 30.17
C PHE A 184 13.13 15.26 31.62
N TYR A 185 13.13 14.01 32.09
CA TYR A 185 13.62 13.66 33.42
C TYR A 185 15.09 13.17 33.43
N GLY A 186 15.70 12.95 32.25
CA GLY A 186 17.12 12.62 32.10
C GLY A 186 17.55 11.34 32.83
N SER A 187 18.81 11.30 33.27
CA SER A 187 19.41 10.16 33.99
C SER A 187 18.81 9.88 35.36
N ILE A 188 17.94 10.76 35.88
CA ILE A 188 17.21 10.55 37.15
C ILE A 188 16.33 9.29 37.04
N PHE A 189 15.84 8.98 35.84
CA PHE A 189 15.05 7.78 35.59
C PHE A 189 15.90 6.49 35.47
N ARG A 190 17.22 6.60 35.26
CA ARG A 190 18.14 5.44 35.17
C ARG A 190 18.43 4.80 36.53
N ALA A 191 18.09 5.47 37.62
CA ALA A 191 18.52 5.09 38.97
C ALA A 191 17.34 4.71 39.86
N LEU A 192 16.56 3.67 39.50
CA LEU A 192 15.72 2.84 40.39
C LEU A 192 14.71 3.54 41.33
N ASN A 193 14.64 4.87 41.34
CA ASN A 193 13.83 5.66 42.23
C ASN A 193 12.85 6.44 41.36
N GLN A 194 11.84 5.70 40.90
CA GLN A 194 10.75 6.06 40.00
C GLN A 194 9.84 7.17 40.57
N SER A 195 10.45 8.27 40.98
CA SER A 195 9.78 9.46 41.47
C SER A 195 9.51 10.36 40.26
N CYS A 196 8.25 10.79 40.12
CA CYS A 196 7.81 11.73 39.09
C CYS A 196 7.56 13.10 39.73
N PRO A 197 8.63 13.86 40.07
CA PRO A 197 8.46 15.21 40.60
C PRO A 197 7.84 16.12 39.54
N LEU A 198 7.19 17.19 40.01
CA LEU A 198 6.71 18.23 39.11
C LEU A 198 7.92 19.03 38.60
N LEU A 199 8.09 19.09 37.28
CA LEU A 199 9.16 19.86 36.66
C LEU A 199 8.85 21.36 36.75
N THR A 200 9.89 22.20 36.74
CA THR A 200 9.69 23.65 36.63
C THR A 200 9.47 24.02 35.17
N GLN A 201 8.62 25.00 34.87
CA GLN A 201 8.36 25.42 33.49
C GLN A 201 9.66 25.79 32.75
N ALA A 202 10.57 26.49 33.43
CA ALA A 202 11.88 26.85 32.89
C ALA A 202 12.72 25.62 32.47
N SER A 203 12.67 24.52 33.22
CA SER A 203 13.37 23.28 32.83
C SER A 203 12.75 22.64 31.59
N VAL A 204 11.41 22.64 31.49
CA VAL A 204 10.69 22.09 30.33
C VAL A 204 11.02 22.91 29.09
N ASP A 205 10.96 24.23 29.18
CA ASP A 205 11.23 25.13 28.06
C ASP A 205 12.70 25.02 27.59
N SER A 206 13.65 24.82 28.51
CA SER A 206 15.05 24.57 28.18
C SER A 206 15.23 23.26 27.40
N THR A 207 14.56 22.18 27.82
CA THR A 207 14.62 20.90 27.10
C THR A 207 13.93 20.98 25.74
N VAL A 208 12.77 21.64 25.66
CA VAL A 208 12.06 21.88 24.39
C VAL A 208 12.93 22.67 23.41
N SER A 209 13.66 23.69 23.89
CA SER A 209 14.56 24.48 23.06
C SER A 209 15.74 23.66 22.54
N ALA A 210 16.33 22.80 23.38
CA ALA A 210 17.39 21.89 22.96
C ALA A 210 16.91 20.87 21.91
N ILE A 211 15.69 20.35 22.06
CA ILE A 211 15.07 19.47 21.07
C ILE A 211 14.84 20.21 19.74
N ALA A 212 14.32 21.44 19.81
CA ALA A 212 14.08 22.26 18.63
C ALA A 212 15.38 22.57 17.87
N GLU A 213 16.47 22.86 18.59
CA GLU A 213 17.79 23.08 18.02
C GLU A 213 18.35 21.81 17.35
N ASP A 214 18.26 20.65 18.03
CA ASP A 214 18.73 19.39 17.46
C ASP A 214 17.96 19.01 16.18
N ILE A 215 16.64 19.24 16.14
CA ILE A 215 15.82 19.00 14.95
C ILE A 215 16.10 20.05 13.87
N ALA A 216 16.37 21.31 14.22
CA ALA A 216 16.74 22.32 13.24
C ALA A 216 18.07 21.98 12.52
N VAL A 217 19.01 21.36 13.25
CA VAL A 217 20.31 20.97 12.71
C VAL A 217 20.25 19.63 11.97
N LYS A 218 19.66 18.61 12.60
CA LYS A 218 19.66 17.24 12.06
C LYS A 218 18.48 17.01 11.12
N GLY A 219 17.30 17.52 11.43
CA GLY A 219 16.05 17.23 10.73
C GLY A 219 15.49 15.86 11.14
N SER A 220 15.05 15.07 10.15
CA SER A 220 14.51 13.71 10.35
C SER A 220 15.43 12.71 11.09
N PRO A 221 16.77 12.77 10.97
CA PRO A 221 17.72 11.94 11.73
C PRO A 221 17.85 12.27 13.22
N SER A 222 17.15 13.28 13.74
CA SER A 222 17.16 13.56 15.18
C SER A 222 16.49 12.42 15.96
N ASP A 223 17.10 11.99 17.08
CA ASP A 223 16.51 11.01 18.01
C ASP A 223 15.17 11.51 18.58
N TYR A 224 14.93 12.83 18.57
CA TYR A 224 13.73 13.46 19.07
C TYR A 224 12.63 13.62 18.01
N ALA A 225 12.96 13.49 16.72
CA ALA A 225 11.98 13.63 15.63
C ALA A 225 10.82 12.61 15.78
N TRP A 226 11.12 11.43 16.32
CA TRP A 226 10.09 10.45 16.63
C TRP A 226 9.15 10.92 17.75
N LEU A 227 9.56 11.71 18.73
CA LEU A 227 8.67 12.11 19.82
C LEU A 227 7.63 13.15 19.40
N LEU A 228 7.83 13.81 18.25
CA LEU A 228 7.18 15.07 17.92
C LEU A 228 6.30 14.98 16.66
N THR A 229 5.41 15.97 16.54
CA THR A 229 4.66 16.21 15.30
C THR A 229 5.46 17.13 14.36
N PRO A 230 5.28 17.02 13.03
CA PRO A 230 5.99 17.89 12.08
C PRO A 230 5.78 19.40 12.33
N ALA A 231 4.62 19.77 12.86
CA ALA A 231 4.26 21.16 13.20
C ALA A 231 5.08 21.76 14.37
N PHE A 232 5.87 20.94 15.07
CA PHE A 232 6.75 21.41 16.14
C PHE A 232 7.85 22.34 15.63
N VAL A 233 8.36 22.09 14.41
CA VAL A 233 9.40 22.89 13.76
C VAL A 233 8.80 24.27 13.39
N GLY A 234 9.04 25.25 14.25
CA GLY A 234 8.57 26.64 14.08
C GLY A 234 7.60 27.13 15.15
N THR A 235 6.92 26.22 15.87
CA THR A 235 6.03 26.60 16.98
C THR A 235 6.59 26.26 18.35
N ASN A 236 7.57 25.35 18.44
CA ASN A 236 8.10 24.78 19.69
C ASN A 236 7.01 24.17 20.59
N THR A 237 5.85 23.85 20.02
CA THR A 237 4.71 23.25 20.71
C THR A 237 4.29 22.01 19.96
N SER A 238 3.86 20.98 20.68
CA SER A 238 3.30 19.78 20.05
C SER A 238 2.01 19.41 20.77
N MET A 239 0.95 19.11 20.04
CA MET A 239 -0.29 18.62 20.64
C MET A 239 -0.17 17.14 21.05
N TYR A 240 0.74 16.42 20.41
CA TYR A 240 0.93 14.98 20.57
C TYR A 240 2.38 14.66 20.94
N THR A 241 2.57 13.61 21.71
CA THR A 241 3.88 12.97 21.91
C THR A 241 3.70 11.46 21.98
N ARG A 242 4.76 10.68 21.80
CA ARG A 242 4.68 9.21 21.84
C ARG A 242 5.83 8.57 22.57
N SER A 243 5.58 7.39 23.12
CA SER A 243 6.57 6.53 23.76
C SER A 243 6.55 5.14 23.14
N MET A 244 7.72 4.55 22.96
CA MET A 244 7.86 3.19 22.42
C MET A 244 8.58 2.30 23.44
N PHE A 245 7.97 1.15 23.73
CA PHE A 245 8.53 0.13 24.61
C PHE A 245 8.65 -1.20 23.87
N LYS A 246 9.74 -1.92 24.13
CA LYS A 246 9.96 -3.27 23.59
C LYS A 246 9.42 -4.33 24.54
N ILE A 247 8.72 -5.32 24.00
CA ILE A 247 8.25 -6.50 24.71
C ILE A 247 9.07 -7.71 24.25
N GLY A 248 9.47 -8.56 25.19
CA GLY A 248 10.00 -9.88 24.85
C GLY A 248 8.94 -10.78 24.24
N ALA A 249 9.33 -11.60 23.27
CA ALA A 249 8.41 -12.55 22.64
C ALA A 249 7.81 -13.54 23.66
N GLU A 250 8.62 -14.04 24.59
CA GLU A 250 8.19 -14.97 25.65
C GLU A 250 7.32 -14.34 26.75
N THR A 251 7.36 -13.01 26.90
CA THR A 251 6.62 -12.29 27.95
C THR A 251 5.33 -11.68 27.44
N ARG A 252 4.95 -11.90 26.18
CA ARG A 252 3.79 -11.27 25.55
C ARG A 252 2.49 -11.49 26.32
N GLU A 253 2.11 -12.74 26.57
CA GLU A 253 0.84 -13.06 27.24
C GLU A 253 0.81 -12.47 28.66
N LYS A 254 1.94 -12.55 29.37
CA LYS A 254 2.11 -11.92 30.69
C LYS A 254 2.00 -10.40 30.64
N THR A 255 2.54 -9.79 29.60
CA THR A 255 2.48 -8.34 29.37
C THR A 255 1.05 -7.92 29.07
N GLU A 256 0.35 -8.64 28.19
CA GLU A 256 -1.05 -8.36 27.87
C GLU A 256 -1.96 -8.51 29.10
N GLN A 257 -1.77 -9.56 29.90
CA GLN A 257 -2.48 -9.74 31.18
C GLN A 257 -2.17 -8.61 32.16
N PHE A 258 -0.90 -8.24 32.31
CA PHE A 258 -0.51 -7.10 33.15
C PHE A 258 -1.15 -5.79 32.69
N LEU A 259 -1.21 -5.54 31.38
CA LEU A 259 -1.88 -4.35 30.85
C LEU A 259 -3.38 -4.34 31.19
N LEU A 260 -4.05 -5.48 31.05
CA LEU A 260 -5.48 -5.63 31.34
C LEU A 260 -5.77 -5.44 32.83
N ASP A 261 -4.95 -5.99 33.71
CA ASP A 261 -5.24 -6.06 35.15
C ASP A 261 -4.73 -4.83 35.91
N GLU A 262 -3.55 -4.30 35.55
CA GLU A 262 -2.86 -3.27 36.34
C GLU A 262 -2.87 -1.88 35.69
N ILE A 263 -3.09 -1.79 34.37
CA ILE A 263 -2.97 -0.53 33.63
C ILE A 263 -4.34 -0.03 33.17
N PHE A 264 -5.16 -0.90 32.59
CA PHE A 264 -6.47 -0.53 32.02
C PHE A 264 -7.48 0.03 33.02
N PRO A 265 -7.52 -0.42 34.30
CA PRO A 265 -8.44 0.14 35.29
C PRO A 265 -8.14 1.59 35.69
N HIS A 266 -6.95 2.11 35.37
CA HIS A 266 -6.55 3.47 35.75
C HIS A 266 -6.96 4.56 34.76
N PHE A 267 -7.57 4.18 33.63
CA PHE A 267 -8.05 5.15 32.67
C PHE A 267 -9.54 5.43 32.85
N ASP A 268 -9.97 6.64 32.45
CA ASP A 268 -11.37 7.07 32.53
C ASP A 268 -11.91 7.39 31.12
N PRO A 269 -12.87 6.60 30.58
CA PRO A 269 -13.43 5.35 31.13
C PRO A 269 -12.42 4.19 31.10
N GLU A 270 -12.66 3.11 31.86
CA GLU A 270 -11.77 1.94 31.87
C GLU A 270 -11.44 1.45 30.45
N MET A 271 -10.15 1.27 30.16
CA MET A 271 -9.72 0.88 28.84
C MET A 271 -10.15 -0.57 28.59
N LYS A 272 -10.93 -0.81 27.53
CA LYS A 272 -11.29 -2.17 27.11
C LYS A 272 -10.27 -2.67 26.09
N TYR A 273 -10.12 -3.98 25.96
CA TYR A 273 -9.28 -4.58 24.90
C TYR A 273 -9.63 -4.05 23.49
N GLY A 274 -10.91 -3.69 23.25
CA GLY A 274 -11.36 -3.07 22.00
C GLY A 274 -10.74 -1.69 21.69
N PHE A 275 -10.13 -1.04 22.68
CA PHE A 275 -9.45 0.26 22.55
C PHE A 275 -8.02 0.15 22.01
N LEU A 276 -7.45 -1.06 22.03
CA LEU A 276 -6.19 -1.40 21.35
C LEU A 276 -6.36 -1.46 19.82
N ARG A 277 -7.61 -1.38 19.32
CA ARG A 277 -7.95 -1.38 17.88
C ARG A 277 -7.95 0.05 17.34
N SER A 278 -7.46 0.27 16.12
CA SER A 278 -7.40 1.62 15.56
C SER A 278 -8.75 2.33 15.32
N ALA A 279 -8.64 3.65 15.20
CA ALA A 279 -9.69 4.59 14.87
C ALA A 279 -10.06 4.61 13.37
N PHE A 280 -9.40 3.84 12.49
CA PHE A 280 -9.78 3.80 11.07
C PHE A 280 -11.14 3.12 10.80
N GLN A 281 -11.82 2.66 11.86
CA GLN A 281 -13.17 2.09 11.81
C GLN A 281 -14.10 2.69 12.90
N GLY A 282 -13.82 3.89 13.43
CA GLY A 282 -14.73 4.54 14.39
C GLY A 282 -14.56 6.06 14.44
N ASP A 283 -15.69 6.77 14.40
CA ASP A 283 -15.76 8.25 14.34
C ASP A 283 -15.34 8.95 15.64
N ASP A 284 -15.17 8.21 16.74
CA ASP A 284 -14.78 8.75 18.04
C ASP A 284 -13.26 8.66 18.28
N GLU A 285 -12.68 9.70 18.89
CA GLU A 285 -11.30 9.65 19.40
C GLU A 285 -11.16 8.46 20.37
N LYS A 286 -10.60 7.34 19.88
CA LYS A 286 -10.19 6.20 20.71
C LYS A 286 -8.95 6.53 21.53
N MET A 287 -9.00 7.65 22.28
CA MET A 287 -8.04 8.00 23.31
C MET A 287 -8.78 8.07 24.64
N VAL A 288 -8.24 7.42 25.66
CA VAL A 288 -8.82 7.40 27.01
C VAL A 288 -8.22 8.53 27.84
N ARG A 289 -9.01 9.17 28.71
CA ARG A 289 -8.46 10.21 29.58
C ARG A 289 -7.65 9.56 30.69
N LEU A 290 -6.47 10.13 30.93
CA LEU A 290 -5.62 9.88 32.08
C LEU A 290 -5.28 11.24 32.69
N HIS A 291 -6.07 11.65 33.68
CA HIS A 291 -5.94 12.96 34.32
C HIS A 291 -5.90 14.11 33.29
N SER A 292 -4.74 14.78 33.14
CA SER A 292 -4.55 15.93 32.27
C SER A 292 -4.25 15.59 30.81
N VAL A 293 -4.00 14.32 30.48
CA VAL A 293 -3.67 13.86 29.12
C VAL A 293 -4.66 12.82 28.61
N LYS A 294 -4.77 12.67 27.30
CA LYS A 294 -5.44 11.51 26.69
C LYS A 294 -4.39 10.55 26.17
N VAL A 295 -4.61 9.25 26.35
CA VAL A 295 -3.65 8.20 26.01
C VAL A 295 -4.30 7.16 25.12
N ARG A 296 -3.53 6.66 24.16
CA ARG A 296 -3.86 5.49 23.36
C ARG A 296 -2.68 4.53 23.38
N VAL A 297 -2.97 3.25 23.61
CA VAL A 297 -2.00 2.17 23.53
C VAL A 297 -2.30 1.37 22.26
N TYR A 298 -1.30 1.06 21.44
CA TYR A 298 -1.48 0.22 20.27
C TYR A 298 -0.22 -0.57 19.93
N TYR A 299 -0.42 -1.69 19.22
CA TYR A 299 0.63 -2.54 18.66
C TYR A 299 0.76 -2.23 17.17
N PRO A 300 1.81 -1.52 16.71
CA PRO A 300 1.91 -1.06 15.32
C PRO A 300 1.78 -2.19 14.29
N PHE A 301 2.50 -3.30 14.49
CA PHE A 301 2.52 -4.42 13.56
C PHE A 301 1.18 -5.18 13.51
N GLU A 302 0.57 -5.42 14.67
CA GLU A 302 -0.70 -6.14 14.74
C GLU A 302 -1.84 -5.31 14.18
N GLU A 303 -1.80 -4.01 14.41
CA GLU A 303 -2.78 -3.08 13.85
C GLU A 303 -2.69 -3.08 12.33
N PHE A 304 -1.48 -3.05 11.76
CA PHE A 304 -1.28 -3.19 10.32
C PHE A 304 -1.84 -4.52 9.80
N MET A 305 -1.44 -5.65 10.40
CA MET A 305 -1.92 -6.98 9.99
C MET A 305 -3.43 -7.15 10.13
N ARG A 306 -4.06 -6.44 11.07
CA ARG A 306 -5.51 -6.43 11.28
C ARG A 306 -6.26 -5.58 10.25
N MET A 307 -5.64 -4.53 9.70
CA MET A 307 -6.22 -3.70 8.63
C MET A 307 -6.21 -4.41 7.28
N LEU A 308 -5.29 -5.35 7.05
CA LEU A 308 -5.17 -6.03 5.75
C LEU A 308 -6.44 -6.78 5.32
N PRO A 309 -7.08 -7.66 6.14
CA PRO A 309 -8.25 -8.42 5.70
C PRO A 309 -9.46 -7.59 5.25
N PRO A 310 -9.92 -6.52 5.96
CA PRO A 310 -11.02 -5.71 5.49
C PRO A 310 -10.68 -4.98 4.18
N ASP A 311 -9.45 -4.51 4.01
CA ASP A 311 -9.00 -3.87 2.76
C ASP A 311 -9.03 -4.88 1.58
N PHE A 312 -8.56 -6.11 1.80
CA PHE A 312 -8.71 -7.19 0.81
C PHE A 312 -10.17 -7.51 0.50
N THR A 313 -11.06 -7.41 1.48
CA THR A 313 -12.50 -7.63 1.25
C THR A 313 -13.09 -6.55 0.35
N LEU A 314 -12.69 -5.28 0.55
CA LEU A 314 -13.07 -4.17 -0.34
C LEU A 314 -12.47 -4.33 -1.75
N ALA A 315 -11.26 -4.88 -1.86
CA ALA A 315 -10.66 -5.24 -3.15
C ALA A 315 -11.50 -6.28 -3.90
N VAL A 316 -11.93 -7.35 -3.23
CA VAL A 316 -12.83 -8.37 -3.81
C VAL A 316 -14.16 -7.74 -4.25
N GLY A 317 -14.73 -6.85 -3.42
CA GLY A 317 -15.93 -6.09 -3.80
C GLY A 317 -15.74 -5.28 -5.10
N SER A 318 -14.57 -4.67 -5.28
CA SER A 318 -14.23 -3.91 -6.48
C SER A 318 -14.12 -4.80 -7.72
N ILE A 319 -13.50 -5.98 -7.60
CA ILE A 319 -13.43 -6.98 -8.69
C ILE A 319 -14.84 -7.41 -9.12
N ILE A 320 -15.72 -7.71 -8.16
CA ILE A 320 -17.11 -8.10 -8.44
C ILE A 320 -17.86 -6.97 -9.16
N PHE A 321 -17.68 -5.72 -8.71
CA PHE A 321 -18.32 -4.57 -9.33
C PHE A 321 -17.87 -4.37 -10.79
N VAL A 322 -16.56 -4.47 -11.07
CA VAL A 322 -16.03 -4.39 -12.43
C VAL A 322 -16.54 -5.57 -13.26
N PHE A 323 -16.56 -6.79 -12.72
CA PHE A 323 -17.10 -7.97 -13.40
C PHE A 323 -18.57 -7.79 -13.81
N LEU A 324 -19.41 -7.28 -12.91
CA LEU A 324 -20.83 -7.02 -13.21
C LEU A 324 -20.98 -5.96 -14.30
N THR A 325 -20.20 -4.88 -14.23
CA THR A 325 -20.18 -3.83 -15.25
C THR A 325 -19.75 -4.40 -16.61
N MET A 326 -18.70 -5.22 -16.62
CA MET A 326 -18.25 -5.92 -17.82
C MET A 326 -19.34 -6.84 -18.37
N TRP A 327 -19.98 -7.66 -17.53
CA TRP A 327 -21.04 -8.55 -17.98
C TRP A 327 -22.19 -7.77 -18.63
N LEU A 328 -22.66 -6.70 -17.99
CA LEU A 328 -23.72 -5.85 -18.53
C LEU A 328 -23.34 -5.24 -19.89
N HIS A 329 -22.10 -4.78 -20.06
CA HIS A 329 -21.64 -4.15 -21.30
C HIS A 329 -21.36 -5.16 -22.42
N LEU A 330 -20.75 -6.30 -22.10
CA LEU A 330 -20.41 -7.35 -23.06
C LEU A 330 -21.65 -8.13 -23.52
N GLY A 331 -22.68 -8.24 -22.66
CA GLY A 331 -23.89 -9.02 -22.93
C GLY A 331 -23.67 -10.54 -22.91
N SER A 332 -22.50 -11.01 -22.45
CA SER A 332 -22.15 -12.42 -22.37
C SER A 332 -21.33 -12.71 -21.11
N CYS A 333 -21.88 -13.54 -20.22
CA CYS A 333 -21.20 -13.97 -18.99
C CYS A 333 -19.90 -14.73 -19.28
N PHE A 334 -19.90 -15.56 -20.34
CA PHE A 334 -18.71 -16.30 -20.75
C PHE A 334 -17.53 -15.37 -21.07
N MET A 335 -17.79 -14.31 -21.87
CA MET A 335 -16.75 -13.36 -22.23
C MET A 335 -16.28 -12.54 -21.03
N ALA A 336 -17.19 -12.16 -20.14
CA ALA A 336 -16.85 -11.45 -18.91
C ALA A 336 -15.97 -12.30 -17.96
N CYS A 337 -16.27 -13.60 -17.81
CA CYS A 337 -15.49 -14.51 -16.98
C CYS A 337 -14.06 -14.69 -17.50
N PHE A 338 -13.90 -14.94 -18.80
CA PHE A 338 -12.57 -15.11 -19.40
C PHE A 338 -11.79 -13.80 -19.49
N GLY A 339 -12.48 -12.68 -19.72
CA GLY A 339 -11.88 -11.35 -19.65
C GLY A 339 -11.33 -11.05 -18.25
N MET A 340 -12.15 -11.24 -17.22
CA MET A 340 -11.73 -11.07 -15.83
C MET A 340 -10.59 -12.02 -15.45
N TRP A 341 -10.66 -13.28 -15.88
CA TRP A 341 -9.59 -14.26 -15.67
C TRP A 341 -8.27 -13.80 -16.30
N GLN A 342 -8.29 -13.29 -17.53
CA GLN A 342 -7.10 -12.77 -18.21
C GLN A 342 -6.49 -11.57 -17.47
N ILE A 343 -7.33 -10.63 -17.02
CA ILE A 343 -6.88 -9.47 -16.23
C ILE A 343 -6.20 -9.95 -14.94
N VAL A 344 -6.82 -10.86 -14.19
CA VAL A 344 -6.26 -11.37 -12.92
C VAL A 344 -4.97 -12.16 -13.14
N VAL A 345 -4.90 -13.00 -14.18
CA VAL A 345 -3.69 -13.80 -14.49
C VAL A 345 -2.53 -12.95 -15.03
N SER A 346 -2.80 -11.74 -15.52
CA SER A 346 -1.73 -10.80 -15.90
C SER A 346 -0.82 -10.44 -14.71
N LEU A 347 -1.37 -10.40 -13.48
CA LEU A 347 -0.63 -10.08 -12.26
C LEU A 347 0.44 -11.11 -11.89
N PRO A 348 0.15 -12.43 -11.75
CA PRO A 348 1.17 -13.43 -11.48
C PRO A 348 2.19 -13.55 -12.62
N PHE A 349 1.79 -13.28 -13.87
CA PHE A 349 2.72 -13.23 -14.99
C PHE A 349 3.69 -12.05 -14.87
N ALA A 350 3.19 -10.85 -14.58
CA ALA A 350 4.01 -9.68 -14.30
C ALA A 350 4.95 -9.93 -13.09
N ALA A 351 4.46 -10.60 -12.04
CA ALA A 351 5.26 -10.96 -10.87
C ALA A 351 6.44 -11.90 -11.21
N ILE A 352 6.25 -12.85 -12.13
CA ILE A 352 7.34 -13.71 -12.61
C ILE A 352 8.41 -12.86 -13.31
N ILE A 353 8.00 -11.95 -14.20
CA ILE A 353 8.95 -11.08 -14.91
C ILE A 353 9.69 -10.20 -13.89
N TYR A 354 8.96 -9.55 -12.99
CA TYR A 354 9.49 -8.69 -11.95
C TYR A 354 10.51 -9.40 -11.04
N ARG A 355 10.19 -10.59 -10.53
CA ARG A 355 11.07 -11.29 -9.59
C ARG A 355 12.14 -12.16 -10.24
N LYS A 356 11.83 -12.82 -11.36
CA LYS A 356 12.75 -13.81 -11.96
C LYS A 356 13.57 -13.24 -13.11
N VAL A 357 13.02 -12.30 -13.88
CA VAL A 357 13.75 -11.68 -14.98
C VAL A 357 14.53 -10.47 -14.49
N PHE A 358 13.88 -9.56 -13.78
CA PHE A 358 14.55 -8.37 -13.22
C PHE A 358 15.27 -8.62 -11.90
N MET A 359 15.11 -9.82 -11.30
CA MET A 359 15.74 -10.20 -10.02
C MET A 359 15.46 -9.21 -8.89
N VAL A 360 14.27 -8.62 -8.89
CA VAL A 360 13.84 -7.73 -7.80
C VAL A 360 13.10 -8.57 -6.77
N ASP A 361 13.77 -8.92 -5.67
CA ASP A 361 13.19 -9.76 -4.63
C ASP A 361 12.09 -9.04 -3.83
N TYR A 362 12.13 -7.71 -3.82
CA TYR A 362 11.27 -6.84 -3.05
C TYR A 362 9.80 -6.83 -3.52
N PHE A 363 8.84 -7.19 -2.65
CA PHE A 363 7.41 -7.11 -2.95
C PHE A 363 6.63 -6.68 -1.70
N GLU A 364 6.02 -5.51 -1.78
CA GLU A 364 5.35 -4.84 -0.65
C GLU A 364 3.85 -4.68 -0.83
N PHE A 365 3.18 -4.20 0.23
CA PHE A 365 1.74 -3.93 0.21
C PHE A 365 1.33 -2.92 -0.88
N LEU A 366 2.17 -1.94 -1.23
CA LEU A 366 1.88 -1.00 -2.32
C LEU A 366 1.66 -1.72 -3.66
N HIS A 367 2.31 -2.86 -3.89
CA HIS A 367 2.08 -3.65 -5.10
C HIS A 367 0.65 -4.22 -5.17
N VAL A 368 -0.05 -4.34 -4.04
CA VAL A 368 -1.48 -4.71 -4.04
C VAL A 368 -2.33 -3.61 -4.69
N LEU A 369 -1.90 -2.33 -4.64
CA LEU A 369 -2.62 -1.24 -5.31
C LEU A 369 -2.63 -1.39 -6.85
N VAL A 370 -1.65 -2.10 -7.42
CA VAL A 370 -1.57 -2.39 -8.86
C VAL A 370 -2.79 -3.19 -9.33
N VAL A 371 -3.41 -3.99 -8.45
CA VAL A 371 -4.65 -4.72 -8.75
C VAL A 371 -5.74 -3.76 -9.21
N TYR A 372 -5.92 -2.62 -8.53
CA TYR A 372 -6.95 -1.65 -8.89
C TYR A 372 -6.65 -0.94 -10.22
N LEU A 373 -5.38 -0.66 -10.49
CA LEU A 373 -4.95 -0.04 -11.74
C LEU A 373 -5.23 -0.98 -12.93
N VAL A 374 -4.79 -2.24 -12.81
CA VAL A 374 -4.93 -3.25 -13.87
C VAL A 374 -6.39 -3.63 -14.11
N LEU A 375 -7.24 -3.65 -13.08
CA LEU A 375 -8.68 -3.86 -13.25
C LEU A 375 -9.35 -2.75 -14.07
N GLY A 376 -8.96 -1.50 -13.85
CA GLY A 376 -9.51 -0.36 -14.59
C GLY A 376 -9.09 -0.38 -16.06
N VAL A 377 -7.78 -0.39 -16.31
CA VAL A 377 -7.23 -0.34 -17.68
C VAL A 377 -7.57 -1.62 -18.46
N GLY A 378 -7.44 -2.78 -17.83
CA GLY A 378 -7.67 -4.06 -18.50
C GLY A 378 -9.13 -4.30 -18.91
N ALA A 379 -10.10 -3.75 -18.16
CA ALA A 379 -11.50 -3.82 -18.54
C ALA A 379 -11.82 -2.91 -19.74
N ASP A 380 -11.20 -1.73 -19.80
CA ASP A 380 -11.36 -0.77 -20.89
C ASP A 380 -10.89 -1.35 -22.24
N ASP A 381 -9.73 -2.01 -22.25
CA ASP A 381 -9.20 -2.69 -23.45
C ASP A 381 -10.18 -3.71 -24.03
N ILE A 382 -10.90 -4.43 -23.17
CA ILE A 382 -11.90 -5.43 -23.57
C ILE A 382 -13.14 -4.75 -24.16
N PHE A 383 -13.54 -3.59 -23.63
CA PHE A 383 -14.66 -2.81 -24.17
C PHE A 383 -14.32 -2.28 -25.56
N VAL A 384 -13.15 -1.66 -25.72
CA VAL A 384 -12.68 -1.14 -27.01
C VAL A 384 -12.60 -2.27 -28.05
N LEU A 385 -12.05 -3.44 -27.68
CA LEU A 385 -11.96 -4.59 -28.57
C LEU A 385 -13.34 -5.07 -29.03
N LEU A 386 -14.29 -5.21 -28.10
CA LEU A 386 -15.60 -5.76 -28.41
C LEU A 386 -16.48 -4.77 -29.19
N ASP A 387 -16.43 -3.48 -28.87
CA ASP A 387 -17.19 -2.46 -29.60
C ASP A 387 -16.63 -2.28 -31.02
N THR A 388 -15.31 -2.33 -31.18
CA THR A 388 -14.66 -2.36 -32.49
C THR A 388 -15.09 -3.59 -33.29
N TRP A 389 -15.14 -4.77 -32.66
CA TRP A 389 -15.63 -6.00 -33.29
C TRP A 389 -17.08 -5.86 -33.75
N ARG A 390 -17.97 -5.33 -32.89
CA ARG A 390 -19.39 -5.12 -33.21
C ARG A 390 -19.57 -4.16 -34.38
N HIS A 391 -18.81 -3.08 -34.42
CA HIS A 391 -18.82 -2.12 -35.52
C HIS A 391 -18.37 -2.74 -36.85
N ILE A 392 -17.21 -3.41 -36.86
CA ILE A 392 -16.69 -4.04 -38.08
C ILE A 392 -17.59 -5.18 -38.55
N LYS A 393 -18.16 -5.96 -37.62
CA LYS A 393 -19.12 -7.01 -37.94
C LYS A 393 -20.35 -6.45 -38.67
N ALA A 394 -20.83 -5.27 -38.26
CA ALA A 394 -21.94 -4.58 -38.89
C ALA A 394 -21.56 -3.98 -40.26
N GLU A 395 -20.38 -3.37 -40.38
CA GLU A 395 -19.85 -2.81 -41.64
C GLU A 395 -19.61 -3.89 -42.69
N ASN A 396 -18.97 -5.00 -42.32
CA ASN A 396 -18.60 -6.09 -43.22
C ASN A 396 -19.73 -7.11 -43.45
N GLY A 397 -20.93 -6.88 -42.92
CA GLY A 397 -22.09 -7.73 -43.14
C GLY A 397 -21.90 -9.18 -42.65
N VAL A 398 -21.13 -9.39 -41.58
CA VAL A 398 -20.86 -10.72 -41.02
C VAL A 398 -22.12 -11.25 -40.34
N GLN A 399 -22.94 -11.98 -41.10
CA GLN A 399 -24.19 -12.60 -40.64
C GLN A 399 -24.01 -14.10 -40.41
N TRP A 400 -24.53 -14.57 -39.27
CA TRP A 400 -24.61 -15.99 -38.96
C TRP A 400 -25.90 -16.54 -39.61
N GLY A 401 -25.77 -17.19 -40.77
CA GLY A 401 -26.88 -17.82 -41.51
C GLY A 401 -26.72 -19.35 -41.63
N GLU A 402 -27.64 -20.02 -42.32
CA GLU A 402 -27.67 -21.50 -42.48
C GLU A 402 -26.41 -22.09 -43.13
N GLY A 403 -25.62 -21.28 -43.85
CA GLY A 403 -24.33 -21.67 -44.44
C GLY A 403 -23.07 -21.31 -43.63
N GLY A 404 -23.23 -20.74 -42.43
CA GLY A 404 -22.12 -20.22 -41.63
C GLY A 404 -21.48 -18.95 -42.22
N VAL A 405 -20.56 -18.34 -41.47
CA VAL A 405 -19.79 -17.18 -41.95
C VAL A 405 -18.64 -17.66 -42.84
N LYS A 406 -18.47 -17.06 -44.02
CA LYS A 406 -17.31 -17.35 -44.88
C LYS A 406 -16.00 -17.07 -44.13
N PRO A 407 -15.04 -18.00 -44.12
CA PRO A 407 -13.81 -17.86 -43.34
C PRO A 407 -12.99 -16.64 -43.75
N GLU A 408 -12.96 -16.30 -45.05
CA GLU A 408 -12.23 -15.12 -45.54
C GLU A 408 -12.81 -13.80 -45.02
N THR A 409 -14.14 -13.68 -44.95
CA THR A 409 -14.81 -12.51 -44.38
C THR A 409 -14.55 -12.40 -42.87
N MET A 410 -14.54 -13.54 -42.17
CA MET A 410 -14.21 -13.60 -40.74
C MET A 410 -12.75 -13.19 -40.48
N LYS A 411 -11.80 -13.69 -41.28
CA LYS A 411 -10.38 -13.34 -41.20
C LYS A 411 -10.16 -11.84 -41.44
N ALA A 412 -10.78 -11.28 -42.48
CA ALA A 412 -10.67 -9.85 -42.78
C ALA A 412 -11.23 -8.98 -41.63
N ALA A 413 -12.42 -9.31 -41.12
CA ALA A 413 -13.05 -8.59 -40.03
C ALA A 413 -12.22 -8.65 -38.73
N LEU A 414 -11.71 -9.83 -38.37
CA LEU A 414 -10.88 -9.99 -37.17
C LEU A 414 -9.57 -9.22 -37.28
N ARG A 415 -8.90 -9.31 -38.44
CA ARG A 415 -7.67 -8.58 -38.70
C ARG A 415 -7.87 -7.07 -38.54
N GLU A 416 -8.93 -6.54 -39.14
CA GLU A 416 -9.27 -5.13 -39.03
C GLU A 416 -9.57 -4.73 -37.59
N THR A 417 -10.26 -5.58 -36.84
CA THR A 417 -10.58 -5.37 -35.43
C THR A 417 -9.32 -5.26 -34.59
N TRP A 418 -8.38 -6.18 -34.74
CA TRP A 418 -7.09 -6.15 -34.04
C TRP A 418 -6.29 -4.90 -34.35
N VAL A 419 -6.22 -4.50 -35.63
CA VAL A 419 -5.47 -3.30 -36.04
C VAL A 419 -6.10 -2.02 -35.49
N ARG A 420 -7.42 -1.87 -35.61
CA ARG A 420 -8.14 -0.68 -35.09
C ARG A 420 -8.05 -0.61 -33.56
N THR A 421 -8.21 -1.75 -32.87
CA THR A 421 -8.13 -1.83 -31.41
C THR A 421 -6.71 -1.51 -30.91
N ALA A 422 -5.67 -2.11 -31.51
CA ALA A 422 -4.29 -1.81 -31.14
C ALA A 422 -3.96 -0.33 -31.38
N GLY A 423 -4.44 0.25 -32.49
CA GLY A 423 -4.28 1.68 -32.75
C GLY A 423 -4.93 2.57 -31.70
N ALA A 424 -6.09 2.17 -31.15
CA ALA A 424 -6.75 2.90 -30.07
C ALA A 424 -5.98 2.79 -28.75
N ILE A 425 -5.61 1.56 -28.33
CA ILE A 425 -4.93 1.28 -27.05
C ILE A 425 -3.55 1.94 -26.97
N PHE A 426 -2.78 1.98 -28.07
CA PHE A 426 -1.45 2.60 -28.06
C PHE A 426 -1.47 4.13 -28.24
N ASN A 427 -2.64 4.72 -28.49
CA ASN A 427 -2.80 6.16 -28.68
C ASN A 427 -3.54 6.84 -27.53
N THR A 428 -4.06 6.07 -26.57
CA THR A 428 -4.42 6.50 -25.22
C THR A 428 -3.19 6.56 -24.34
#